data_AF-A0A2H0V3Q6-F1
#
_entry.id   AF-A0A2H0V3Q6-F1
#
_cell.length_a   1.000
_cell.length_b   1.000
_cell.length_c   1.000
_cell.angle_alpha   90.00
_cell.angle_beta   90.00
_cell.angle_gamma   90.00
#
_symmetry.space_group_name_H-M   'P 1'
#
loop_
_entity.id
_entity.type
_entity.pdbx_description
1 polymer ?
#
loop_
_entity_poly.entity_id
_entity_poly.type
_entity_poly.pdbx_seq_one_letter_code
_entity_poly.pdbx_strand_id
1 'polypeptide(L)'
;MLSFLKKSKGVLGMNARNLDFIRPGGSKRAKNLVDDKLRTKQMLKKAGLPVAKRIAVIRNRSQFYNFDWDSLPPSFVLKPNRGLGGEGIMVTFGQKKNGKWVLPLDKDADVSDIQLRVSNILDGDYSITSTPDVAFFEERIKIHPTFKLYSYKGVPDVRIIVYNKVPIMAMLRLPTKGSNGKANLHAGGIGVGIDIKTGITTHALQRNKMIEVIPEKKFPIRGIQIPYWNQMLEIAIESQIASGLNYVGVDIAVDREHGPIILELNARPGLSIQVANLAPLKDRLLRVKGLKINNLKKGISVAKELFGGEVEQEIEEISGRQVVGIIEKVKLVGKDKKIIELNAKIDTGAGVTSIDEDLAVALGLESAVNYYNSFDLKETMTVSEMEELSKQKLWKQLEKHPDIISVIKTVSSHGASYRMGVPLKFILSGVEINSTASVIKRHDMKYPIIIGRRDLKRFLVDPTK
;
A
#
# COMPACT_ATOMS: atom_id res chain seq x y z
N MET A 1 12.38 -12.59 -25.67
CA MET A 1 11.84 -13.98 -25.68
C MET A 1 12.37 -14.83 -24.51
N LEU A 2 13.68 -14.83 -24.22
CA LEU A 2 14.28 -15.57 -23.08
C LEU A 2 13.84 -15.09 -21.67
N SER A 3 13.62 -13.78 -21.46
CA SER A 3 13.14 -13.26 -20.16
C SER A 3 11.69 -13.67 -19.86
N PHE A 4 10.84 -13.69 -20.89
CA PHE A 4 9.45 -14.17 -20.81
C PHE A 4 9.38 -15.64 -20.42
N LEU A 5 10.22 -16.50 -21.03
CA LEU A 5 10.34 -17.92 -20.68
C LEU A 5 10.89 -18.17 -19.27
N LYS A 6 11.73 -17.26 -18.73
CA LYS A 6 12.17 -17.31 -17.33
C LYS A 6 11.04 -16.91 -16.37
N LYS A 7 10.32 -15.81 -16.64
CA LYS A 7 9.21 -15.33 -15.79
C LYS A 7 8.02 -16.30 -15.79
N SER A 8 7.75 -17.01 -16.90
CA SER A 8 6.64 -17.97 -16.97
C SER A 8 6.79 -19.17 -16.04
N LYS A 9 8.04 -19.62 -15.75
CA LYS A 9 8.32 -20.70 -14.79
C LYS A 9 7.99 -20.33 -13.34
N GLY A 10 7.90 -19.04 -13.04
CA GLY A 10 7.53 -18.50 -11.74
C GLY A 10 6.02 -18.34 -11.52
N VAL A 11 5.20 -18.52 -12.57
CA VAL A 11 3.75 -18.46 -12.43
C VAL A 11 3.29 -19.68 -11.65
N LEU A 12 2.50 -19.47 -10.59
CA LEU A 12 1.96 -20.56 -9.79
C LEU A 12 0.72 -21.13 -10.48
N GLY A 13 0.69 -22.45 -10.68
CA GLY A 13 -0.50 -23.20 -11.09
C GLY A 13 -1.26 -23.79 -9.90
N MET A 14 -2.54 -24.13 -10.08
CA MET A 14 -3.39 -24.65 -8.99
C MET A 14 -2.86 -25.95 -8.38
N ASN A 15 -2.32 -26.86 -9.21
CA ASN A 15 -1.77 -28.13 -8.74
C ASN A 15 -0.52 -27.91 -7.89
N ALA A 16 0.43 -27.10 -8.36
CA ALA A 16 1.62 -26.73 -7.59
C ALA A 16 1.26 -26.02 -6.28
N ARG A 17 0.31 -25.08 -6.29
CA ARG A 17 -0.21 -24.44 -5.07
C ARG A 17 -0.66 -25.48 -4.04
N ASN A 18 -1.47 -26.45 -4.49
CA ASN A 18 -2.04 -27.46 -3.61
C ASN A 18 -0.97 -28.43 -3.07
N LEU A 19 -0.07 -28.90 -3.92
CA LEU A 19 0.92 -29.92 -3.59
C LEU A 19 2.13 -29.37 -2.82
N ASP A 20 2.63 -28.19 -3.21
CA ASP A 20 3.92 -27.69 -2.73
C ASP A 20 3.81 -26.73 -1.53
N PHE A 21 2.63 -26.11 -1.35
CA PHE A 21 2.46 -25.05 -0.35
C PHE A 21 1.30 -25.31 0.62
N ILE A 22 0.15 -25.80 0.13
CA ILE A 22 -1.02 -26.09 0.98
C ILE A 22 -0.91 -27.46 1.67
N ARG A 23 -0.50 -28.51 0.97
CA ARG A 23 -0.38 -29.86 1.52
C ARG A 23 0.71 -29.95 2.62
N PRO A 24 1.93 -29.42 2.43
CA PRO A 24 3.02 -29.64 3.38
C PRO A 24 2.86 -28.89 4.71
N GLY A 25 2.04 -27.83 4.73
CA GLY A 25 1.95 -26.93 5.89
C GLY A 25 0.55 -26.77 6.48
N GLY A 26 -0.38 -27.69 6.23
CA GLY A 26 -1.73 -27.58 6.79
C GLY A 26 -2.34 -28.94 7.08
N SER A 27 -2.64 -29.20 8.35
CA SER A 27 -3.38 -30.40 8.75
C SER A 27 -4.77 -30.42 8.10
N LYS A 28 -5.30 -31.61 7.83
CA LYS A 28 -6.68 -31.76 7.32
C LYS A 28 -7.68 -31.06 8.25
N ARG A 29 -7.42 -31.09 9.56
CA ARG A 29 -8.21 -30.42 10.60
C ARG A 29 -8.20 -28.89 10.46
N ALA A 30 -7.04 -28.28 10.23
CA ALA A 30 -6.93 -26.83 10.02
C ALA A 30 -7.66 -26.36 8.75
N LYS A 31 -7.59 -27.14 7.67
CA LYS A 31 -8.32 -26.86 6.43
C LYS A 31 -9.84 -26.93 6.64
N ASN A 32 -10.31 -27.99 7.29
CA ASN A 32 -11.73 -28.14 7.63
C ASN A 32 -12.23 -27.06 8.59
N LEU A 33 -11.35 -26.51 9.44
CA LEU A 33 -11.67 -25.37 10.31
C LEU A 33 -11.92 -24.11 9.47
N VAL A 34 -11.03 -23.81 8.53
CA VAL A 34 -11.11 -22.63 7.66
C VAL A 34 -12.27 -22.71 6.66
N ASP A 35 -12.61 -23.92 6.21
CA ASP A 35 -13.78 -24.15 5.34
C ASP A 35 -15.13 -23.94 6.08
N ASP A 36 -15.14 -23.76 7.41
CA ASP A 36 -16.30 -23.43 8.24
C ASP A 36 -16.20 -21.97 8.76
N LYS A 37 -17.01 -21.07 8.18
CA LYS A 37 -16.96 -19.63 8.49
C LYS A 37 -17.27 -19.32 9.96
N LEU A 38 -18.22 -20.02 10.58
CA LEU A 38 -18.58 -19.84 11.98
C LEU A 38 -17.45 -20.25 12.93
N ARG A 39 -16.83 -21.41 12.67
CA ARG A 39 -15.69 -21.88 13.47
C ARG A 39 -14.47 -20.99 13.27
N THR A 40 -14.21 -20.58 12.04
CA THR A 40 -13.14 -19.63 11.70
C THR A 40 -13.29 -18.33 12.48
N LYS A 41 -14.48 -17.73 12.48
CA LYS A 41 -14.74 -16.49 13.22
C LYS A 41 -14.60 -16.65 14.72
N GLN A 42 -15.04 -17.78 15.28
CA GLN A 42 -14.85 -18.06 16.70
C GLN A 42 -13.36 -18.18 17.06
N MET A 43 -12.57 -18.86 16.22
CA MET A 43 -11.12 -18.97 16.39
C MET A 43 -10.45 -17.60 16.32
N LEU A 44 -10.76 -16.79 15.30
CA LEU A 44 -10.24 -15.43 15.15
C LEU A 44 -10.56 -14.56 16.37
N LYS A 45 -11.83 -14.59 16.83
CA LYS A 45 -12.25 -13.84 18.02
C LYS A 45 -11.49 -14.27 19.28
N LYS A 46 -11.26 -15.57 19.47
CA LYS A 46 -10.44 -16.09 20.59
C LYS A 46 -8.99 -15.63 20.53
N ALA A 47 -8.46 -15.38 19.34
CA ALA A 47 -7.14 -14.82 19.11
C ALA A 47 -7.09 -13.29 19.22
N GLY A 48 -8.20 -12.62 19.59
CA GLY A 48 -8.27 -11.15 19.67
C GLY A 48 -8.38 -10.45 18.32
N LEU A 49 -8.65 -11.17 17.23
CA LEU A 49 -8.68 -10.62 15.88
C LEU A 49 -10.05 -10.02 15.52
N PRO A 50 -10.08 -8.92 14.74
CA PRO A 50 -11.30 -8.21 14.43
C PRO A 50 -12.15 -8.98 13.41
N VAL A 51 -13.37 -9.32 13.82
CA VAL A 51 -14.39 -9.98 12.98
C VAL A 51 -15.73 -9.30 13.17
N ALA A 52 -16.57 -9.27 12.13
CA ALA A 52 -17.93 -8.74 12.24
C ALA A 52 -18.71 -9.48 13.34
N LYS A 53 -19.46 -8.73 14.15
CA LYS A 53 -20.24 -9.28 15.25
C LYS A 53 -21.36 -10.16 14.71
N ARG A 54 -21.47 -11.36 15.28
CA ARG A 54 -22.55 -12.30 14.98
C ARG A 54 -23.81 -11.89 15.72
N ILE A 55 -24.92 -11.79 14.99
CA ILE A 55 -26.25 -11.46 15.51
C ILE A 55 -26.97 -12.75 15.89
N ALA A 56 -27.15 -13.67 14.93
CA ALA A 56 -27.92 -14.90 15.11
C ALA A 56 -27.37 -16.06 14.26
N VAL A 57 -27.75 -17.29 14.62
CA VAL A 57 -27.40 -18.52 13.88
C VAL A 57 -28.61 -19.45 13.88
N ILE A 58 -28.95 -19.98 12.71
CA ILE A 58 -30.01 -20.96 12.51
C ILE A 58 -29.38 -22.21 11.89
N ARG A 59 -29.36 -23.30 12.65
CA ARG A 59 -28.67 -24.56 12.30
C ARG A 59 -29.58 -25.62 11.73
N ASN A 60 -30.87 -25.57 12.02
CA ASN A 60 -31.82 -26.61 11.67
C ASN A 60 -33.25 -26.05 11.60
N ARG A 61 -34.18 -26.88 11.12
CA ARG A 61 -35.59 -26.53 10.95
C ARG A 61 -36.30 -26.16 12.25
N SER A 62 -35.98 -26.83 13.37
CA SER A 62 -36.56 -26.48 14.67
C SER A 62 -36.17 -25.05 15.09
N GLN A 63 -34.90 -24.67 14.93
CA GLN A 63 -34.45 -23.31 15.20
C GLN A 63 -35.08 -22.30 14.24
N PHE A 64 -35.30 -22.68 12.97
CA PHE A 64 -35.96 -21.83 11.98
C PHE A 64 -37.40 -21.48 12.37
N TYR A 65 -38.20 -22.48 12.77
CA TYR A 65 -39.61 -22.26 13.16
C TYR A 65 -39.75 -21.52 14.48
N ASN A 66 -38.78 -21.66 15.39
CA ASN A 66 -38.78 -21.00 16.69
C ASN A 66 -38.00 -19.67 16.71
N PHE A 67 -37.51 -19.20 15.55
CA PHE A 67 -36.72 -17.98 15.48
C PHE A 67 -37.63 -16.74 15.57
N ASP A 68 -37.27 -15.81 16.45
CA ASP A 68 -37.90 -14.49 16.54
C ASP A 68 -37.36 -13.58 15.42
N TRP A 69 -38.10 -13.50 14.32
CA TRP A 69 -37.71 -12.71 13.15
C TRP A 69 -37.76 -11.19 13.38
N ASP A 70 -38.60 -10.74 14.32
CA ASP A 70 -38.74 -9.31 14.66
C ASP A 70 -37.56 -8.80 15.49
N SER A 71 -36.79 -9.70 16.11
CA SER A 71 -35.54 -9.37 16.80
C SER A 71 -34.39 -8.95 15.86
N LEU A 72 -34.53 -9.14 14.55
CA LEU A 72 -33.49 -8.78 13.59
C LEU A 72 -33.31 -7.26 13.52
N PRO A 73 -32.06 -6.75 13.55
CA PRO A 73 -31.84 -5.31 13.51
C PRO A 73 -32.21 -4.73 12.14
N PRO A 74 -32.31 -3.38 12.04
CA PRO A 74 -32.61 -2.73 10.78
C PRO A 74 -31.60 -3.01 9.66
N SER A 75 -30.37 -3.42 9.98
CA SER A 75 -29.33 -3.72 8.99
C SER A 75 -28.47 -4.90 9.43
N PHE A 76 -28.30 -5.86 8.54
CA PHE A 76 -27.52 -7.08 8.76
C PHE A 76 -27.01 -7.68 7.44
N VAL A 77 -26.17 -8.69 7.55
CA VAL A 77 -25.77 -9.59 6.48
C VAL A 77 -26.16 -11.01 6.85
N LEU A 78 -27.02 -11.62 6.04
CA LEU A 78 -27.35 -13.04 6.08
C LEU A 78 -26.43 -13.79 5.12
N LYS A 79 -25.85 -14.91 5.55
CA LYS A 79 -24.99 -15.73 4.70
C LYS A 79 -24.99 -17.21 5.06
N PRO A 80 -24.70 -18.08 4.09
CA PRO A 80 -24.42 -19.50 4.32
C PRO A 80 -23.02 -19.71 4.94
N ASN A 81 -22.91 -20.68 5.85
CA ASN A 81 -21.64 -21.05 6.48
C ASN A 81 -20.65 -21.63 5.46
N ARG A 82 -21.11 -22.45 4.51
CA ARG A 82 -20.28 -23.13 3.50
C ARG A 82 -20.48 -22.63 2.07
N GLY A 83 -21.21 -21.53 1.88
CA GLY A 83 -21.47 -21.01 0.53
C GLY A 83 -20.22 -20.50 -0.21
N LEU A 84 -20.27 -20.59 -1.54
CA LEU A 84 -19.22 -20.18 -2.47
C LEU A 84 -19.55 -18.88 -3.21
N GLY A 85 -18.51 -18.12 -3.58
CA GLY A 85 -18.62 -17.06 -4.60
C GLY A 85 -19.53 -15.88 -4.23
N GLY A 86 -20.00 -15.81 -2.98
CA GLY A 86 -20.98 -14.85 -2.52
C GLY A 86 -22.43 -15.25 -2.81
N GLU A 87 -22.69 -16.50 -3.18
CA GLU A 87 -24.05 -17.04 -3.31
C GLU A 87 -24.73 -17.20 -1.95
N GLY A 88 -26.05 -17.01 -1.93
CA GLY A 88 -26.87 -17.04 -0.72
C GLY A 88 -26.68 -15.86 0.24
N ILE A 89 -25.79 -14.90 -0.08
CA ILE A 89 -25.60 -13.70 0.73
C ILE A 89 -26.74 -12.70 0.47
N MET A 90 -27.38 -12.23 1.54
CA MET A 90 -28.35 -11.15 1.53
C MET A 90 -27.85 -10.03 2.43
N VAL A 91 -27.83 -8.80 1.92
CA VAL A 91 -27.36 -7.62 2.65
C VAL A 91 -28.52 -6.64 2.79
N THR A 92 -28.80 -6.17 4.00
CA THR A 92 -29.83 -5.16 4.27
C THR A 92 -29.20 -3.85 4.74
N PHE A 93 -29.69 -2.71 4.25
CA PHE A 93 -29.11 -1.38 4.52
C PHE A 93 -29.83 -0.60 5.62
N GLY A 94 -31.06 -0.99 5.93
CA GLY A 94 -31.97 -0.33 6.86
C GLY A 94 -33.33 -1.01 6.81
N GLN A 95 -34.24 -0.58 7.68
CA GLN A 95 -35.62 -1.05 7.72
C GLN A 95 -36.55 0.15 7.58
N LYS A 96 -37.57 0.02 6.74
CA LYS A 96 -38.60 1.03 6.52
C LYS A 96 -39.62 0.99 7.66
N LYS A 97 -40.41 2.06 7.80
CA LYS A 97 -41.48 2.16 8.82
C LYS A 97 -42.53 1.05 8.71
N ASN A 98 -42.69 0.43 7.54
CA ASN A 98 -43.60 -0.69 7.31
C ASN A 98 -42.97 -2.07 7.59
N GLY A 99 -41.82 -2.12 8.26
CA GLY A 99 -41.13 -3.37 8.64
C GLY A 99 -40.26 -3.99 7.55
N LYS A 100 -40.35 -3.55 6.28
CA LYS A 100 -39.54 -4.11 5.19
C LYS A 100 -38.08 -3.67 5.27
N TRP A 101 -37.16 -4.59 5.00
CA TRP A 101 -35.72 -4.31 4.90
C TRP A 101 -35.35 -3.82 3.51
N VAL A 102 -34.45 -2.83 3.46
CA VAL A 102 -33.92 -2.28 2.21
C VAL A 102 -32.79 -3.14 1.70
N LEU A 103 -32.95 -3.69 0.49
CA LEU A 103 -31.95 -4.46 -0.24
C LEU A 103 -31.16 -3.57 -1.23
N PRO A 104 -30.06 -4.08 -1.83
CA PRO A 104 -29.44 -3.41 -2.97
C PRO A 104 -30.42 -3.25 -4.14
N LEU A 105 -30.16 -2.28 -5.02
CA LEU A 105 -30.94 -2.04 -6.25
C LEU A 105 -32.39 -1.59 -6.01
N ASP A 106 -32.61 -0.83 -4.94
CA ASP A 106 -33.90 -0.19 -4.62
C ASP A 106 -35.04 -1.22 -4.48
N LYS A 107 -34.65 -2.45 -4.10
CA LYS A 107 -35.55 -3.54 -3.72
C LYS A 107 -35.77 -3.54 -2.23
N ASP A 108 -36.86 -4.16 -1.82
CA ASP A 108 -37.14 -4.45 -0.42
C ASP A 108 -37.27 -5.96 -0.21
N ALA A 109 -37.09 -6.40 1.03
CA ALA A 109 -37.43 -7.73 1.50
C ALA A 109 -38.36 -7.64 2.70
N ASP A 110 -39.37 -8.49 2.75
CA ASP A 110 -40.12 -8.74 3.98
C ASP A 110 -39.55 -9.94 4.76
N VAL A 111 -40.23 -10.31 5.86
CA VAL A 111 -39.82 -11.47 6.67
C VAL A 111 -39.89 -12.77 5.87
N SER A 112 -40.89 -12.94 5.00
CA SER A 112 -41.07 -14.13 4.18
C SER A 112 -39.91 -14.32 3.19
N ASP A 113 -39.42 -13.23 2.60
CA ASP A 113 -38.23 -13.25 1.73
C ASP A 113 -36.96 -13.71 2.48
N ILE A 114 -36.80 -13.25 3.73
CA ILE A 114 -35.67 -13.65 4.59
C ILE A 114 -35.81 -15.11 4.97
N GLN A 115 -37.01 -15.54 5.39
CA GLN A 115 -37.33 -16.92 5.73
C GLN A 115 -37.05 -17.87 4.56
N LEU A 116 -37.50 -17.52 3.34
CA LEU A 116 -37.22 -18.28 2.14
C LEU A 116 -35.71 -18.40 1.90
N ARG A 117 -34.95 -17.30 2.03
CA ARG A 117 -33.49 -17.34 1.88
C ARG A 117 -32.84 -18.27 2.89
N VAL A 118 -33.25 -18.22 4.15
CA VAL A 118 -32.73 -19.10 5.21
C VAL A 118 -33.08 -20.55 4.92
N SER A 119 -34.32 -20.83 4.49
CA SER A 119 -34.75 -22.18 4.09
C SER A 119 -33.81 -22.75 3.02
N ASN A 120 -33.59 -22.00 1.94
CA ASN A 120 -32.71 -22.41 0.84
C ASN A 120 -31.26 -22.64 1.31
N ILE A 121 -30.76 -21.85 2.27
CA ILE A 121 -29.45 -22.11 2.89
C ILE A 121 -29.47 -23.44 3.64
N LEU A 122 -30.49 -23.70 4.46
CA LEU A 122 -30.61 -24.93 5.23
C LEU A 122 -30.74 -26.17 4.34
N ASP A 123 -31.39 -26.05 3.18
CA ASP A 123 -31.53 -27.11 2.17
C ASP A 123 -30.24 -27.34 1.37
N GLY A 124 -29.29 -26.40 1.45
CA GLY A 124 -27.98 -26.54 0.84
C GLY A 124 -27.85 -25.95 -0.57
N ASP A 125 -28.83 -25.16 -1.04
CA ASP A 125 -28.90 -24.55 -2.38
C ASP A 125 -27.63 -23.78 -2.77
N TYR A 126 -26.92 -23.23 -1.78
CA TYR A 126 -25.72 -22.42 -1.99
C TYR A 126 -24.41 -23.15 -1.65
N SER A 127 -24.49 -24.42 -1.24
CA SER A 127 -23.33 -25.23 -0.92
C SER A 127 -22.82 -25.98 -2.16
N ILE A 128 -21.53 -26.29 -2.21
CA ILE A 128 -20.89 -26.97 -3.36
C ILE A 128 -21.52 -28.32 -3.66
N THR A 129 -21.85 -29.05 -2.59
CA THR A 129 -22.26 -30.46 -2.63
C THR A 129 -23.75 -30.62 -2.40
N SER A 130 -24.52 -29.53 -2.48
CA SER A 130 -25.95 -29.47 -2.14
C SER A 130 -26.28 -30.13 -0.80
N THR A 131 -25.37 -29.97 0.16
CA THR A 131 -25.50 -30.52 1.51
C THR A 131 -26.13 -29.48 2.42
N PRO A 132 -26.97 -29.89 3.38
CA PRO A 132 -27.54 -29.00 4.37
C PRO A 132 -26.47 -28.11 5.04
N ASP A 133 -26.79 -26.82 5.17
CA ASP A 133 -25.86 -25.82 5.70
C ASP A 133 -26.45 -25.06 6.89
N VAL A 134 -25.69 -24.11 7.43
CA VAL A 134 -26.09 -23.24 8.54
C VAL A 134 -26.22 -21.81 8.03
N ALA A 135 -27.37 -21.20 8.31
CA ALA A 135 -27.59 -19.77 8.07
C ALA A 135 -27.15 -18.97 9.29
N PHE A 136 -26.52 -17.81 9.07
CA PHE A 136 -26.17 -16.91 10.15
C PHE A 136 -26.20 -15.45 9.74
N PHE A 137 -26.45 -14.61 10.73
CA PHE A 137 -26.61 -13.17 10.60
C PHE A 137 -25.44 -12.46 11.28
N GLU A 138 -24.95 -11.41 10.64
CA GLU A 138 -23.88 -10.57 11.17
C GLU A 138 -24.15 -9.09 10.95
N GLU A 139 -23.48 -8.26 11.73
CA GLU A 139 -23.47 -6.82 11.50
C GLU A 139 -22.93 -6.49 10.11
N ARG A 140 -23.57 -5.53 9.45
CA ARG A 140 -23.14 -5.05 8.15
C ARG A 140 -21.95 -4.11 8.30
N ILE A 141 -20.92 -4.36 7.51
CA ILE A 141 -19.74 -3.49 7.43
C ILE A 141 -20.11 -2.18 6.74
N LYS A 142 -19.69 -1.08 7.36
CA LYS A 142 -19.84 0.29 6.85
C LYS A 142 -18.55 0.65 6.12
N ILE A 143 -18.62 0.71 4.79
CA ILE A 143 -17.45 0.92 3.94
C ILE A 143 -16.71 2.22 4.30
N HIS A 144 -15.39 2.13 4.47
CA HIS A 144 -14.52 3.29 4.69
C HIS A 144 -14.62 4.32 3.54
N PRO A 145 -14.63 5.64 3.81
CA PRO A 145 -14.80 6.68 2.79
C PRO A 145 -13.86 6.56 1.58
N THR A 146 -12.61 6.17 1.79
CA THR A 146 -11.61 5.90 0.74
C THR A 146 -12.14 5.02 -0.38
N PHE A 147 -12.99 4.03 -0.07
CA PHE A 147 -13.46 3.07 -1.06
C PHE A 147 -14.87 3.36 -1.60
N LYS A 148 -15.58 4.35 -1.03
CA LYS A 148 -16.98 4.65 -1.39
C LYS A 148 -17.11 5.05 -2.86
N LEU A 149 -16.15 5.80 -3.38
CA LEU A 149 -16.12 6.23 -4.78
C LEU A 149 -15.79 5.10 -5.75
N TYR A 150 -15.11 4.04 -5.29
CA TYR A 150 -14.68 2.93 -6.14
C TYR A 150 -15.67 1.77 -6.15
N SER A 151 -16.34 1.50 -5.02
CA SER A 151 -17.26 0.37 -4.91
C SER A 151 -18.63 0.59 -5.56
N TYR A 152 -19.21 -0.47 -6.14
CA TYR A 152 -20.61 -0.52 -6.54
C TYR A 152 -21.43 -1.41 -5.58
N LYS A 153 -22.24 -0.79 -4.71
CA LYS A 153 -23.26 -1.43 -3.82
C LYS A 153 -22.78 -2.56 -2.89
N GLY A 154 -21.53 -3.02 -2.99
CA GLY A 154 -20.92 -4.06 -2.16
C GLY A 154 -19.76 -3.57 -1.32
N VAL A 155 -19.19 -4.46 -0.52
CA VAL A 155 -18.03 -4.18 0.33
C VAL A 155 -16.74 -4.55 -0.42
N PRO A 156 -15.85 -3.60 -0.69
CA PRO A 156 -14.48 -3.90 -1.13
C PRO A 156 -13.72 -4.62 -0.05
N ASP A 157 -12.83 -5.51 -0.48
CA ASP A 157 -11.96 -6.22 0.43
C ASP A 157 -10.54 -6.28 -0.13
N VAL A 158 -9.59 -6.37 0.78
CA VAL A 158 -8.18 -6.57 0.48
C VAL A 158 -7.84 -8.00 0.82
N ARG A 159 -7.45 -8.76 -0.21
CA ARG A 159 -6.93 -10.10 -0.05
C ARG A 159 -5.43 -10.04 0.13
N ILE A 160 -4.93 -10.61 1.23
CA ILE A 160 -3.51 -10.78 1.50
C ILE A 160 -3.22 -12.28 1.52
N ILE A 161 -2.31 -12.75 0.66
CA ILE A 161 -1.78 -14.11 0.74
C ILE A 161 -0.61 -14.11 1.71
N VAL A 162 -0.69 -14.97 2.72
CA VAL A 162 0.38 -15.17 3.71
C VAL A 162 0.93 -16.58 3.55
N TYR A 163 2.26 -16.69 3.54
CA TYR A 163 2.97 -17.96 3.57
C TYR A 163 4.16 -17.89 4.52
N ASN A 164 4.33 -18.90 5.38
CA ASN A 164 5.43 -18.94 6.36
C ASN A 164 5.57 -17.66 7.22
N LYS A 165 4.43 -17.12 7.69
CA LYS A 165 4.32 -15.86 8.45
C LYS A 165 4.83 -14.62 7.72
N VAL A 166 4.89 -14.66 6.39
CA VAL A 166 5.26 -13.53 5.53
C VAL A 166 4.09 -13.21 4.59
N PRO A 167 3.57 -11.97 4.59
CA PRO A 167 2.67 -11.48 3.55
C PRO A 167 3.39 -11.48 2.18
N ILE A 168 2.90 -12.27 1.24
CA ILE A 168 3.58 -12.54 -0.04
C ILE A 168 3.12 -11.59 -1.14
N MET A 169 1.81 -11.32 -1.15
CA MET A 169 1.15 -10.60 -2.21
C MET A 169 -0.23 -10.15 -1.73
N ALA A 170 -0.66 -8.98 -2.19
CA ALA A 170 -1.97 -8.43 -1.85
C ALA A 170 -2.70 -7.90 -3.09
N MET A 171 -4.03 -7.88 -3.02
CA MET A 171 -4.84 -7.17 -3.99
C MET A 171 -6.09 -6.59 -3.35
N LEU A 172 -6.52 -5.43 -3.83
CA LEU A 172 -7.85 -4.88 -3.58
C LEU A 172 -8.83 -5.51 -4.57
N ARG A 173 -9.98 -5.95 -4.08
CA ARG A 173 -11.09 -6.43 -4.89
C ARG A 173 -12.24 -5.44 -4.80
N LEU A 174 -12.64 -4.91 -5.95
CA LEU A 174 -13.70 -3.92 -6.07
C LEU A 174 -14.96 -4.55 -6.65
N PRO A 175 -16.09 -4.46 -5.94
CA PRO A 175 -17.41 -4.76 -6.47
C PRO A 175 -17.79 -3.83 -7.61
N THR A 176 -18.31 -4.40 -8.69
CA THR A 176 -18.78 -3.70 -9.89
C THR A 176 -20.24 -4.01 -10.20
N LYS A 177 -20.82 -3.28 -11.15
CA LYS A 177 -22.15 -3.61 -11.68
C LYS A 177 -22.15 -5.01 -12.32
N GLY A 178 -21.09 -5.34 -13.07
CA GLY A 178 -20.92 -6.64 -13.72
C GLY A 178 -20.91 -7.82 -12.73
N SER A 179 -20.40 -7.60 -11.52
CA SER A 179 -20.40 -8.59 -10.43
C SER A 179 -21.64 -8.59 -9.54
N ASN A 180 -22.67 -7.80 -9.89
CA ASN A 180 -23.84 -7.55 -9.05
C ASN A 180 -23.47 -7.08 -7.62
N GLY A 181 -22.45 -6.23 -7.50
CA GLY A 181 -21.96 -5.74 -6.22
C GLY A 181 -21.21 -6.76 -5.37
N LYS A 182 -20.62 -7.81 -5.97
CA LYS A 182 -19.76 -8.79 -5.28
C LYS A 182 -18.28 -8.54 -5.57
N ALA A 183 -17.41 -8.68 -4.57
CA ALA A 183 -15.95 -8.63 -4.75
C ALA A 183 -15.37 -9.94 -5.34
N ASN A 184 -16.00 -10.43 -6.42
CA ASN A 184 -15.65 -11.67 -7.09
C ASN A 184 -15.16 -11.37 -8.52
N LEU A 185 -13.88 -11.61 -8.75
CA LEU A 185 -13.21 -11.35 -10.03
C LEU A 185 -13.79 -12.16 -11.19
N HIS A 186 -14.21 -13.42 -10.92
CA HIS A 186 -14.82 -14.28 -11.94
C HIS A 186 -16.20 -13.77 -12.36
N ALA A 187 -16.94 -13.15 -11.43
CA ALA A 187 -18.23 -12.53 -11.71
C ALA A 187 -18.10 -11.15 -12.40
N GLY A 188 -16.88 -10.66 -12.67
CA GLY A 188 -16.65 -9.34 -13.28
C GLY A 188 -16.30 -8.23 -12.29
N GLY A 189 -15.94 -8.57 -11.06
CA GLY A 189 -15.28 -7.66 -10.13
C GLY A 189 -13.91 -7.22 -10.65
N ILE A 190 -13.40 -6.11 -10.14
CA ILE A 190 -12.06 -5.60 -10.49
C ILE A 190 -11.06 -6.04 -9.42
N GLY A 191 -9.88 -6.49 -9.85
CA GLY A 191 -8.76 -6.85 -8.99
C GLY A 191 -7.62 -5.90 -9.21
N VAL A 192 -7.06 -5.37 -8.13
CA VAL A 192 -6.01 -4.35 -8.19
C VAL A 192 -4.85 -4.80 -7.34
N GLY A 193 -3.66 -4.97 -7.93
CA GLY A 193 -2.45 -5.26 -7.20
C GLY A 193 -2.15 -4.20 -6.14
N ILE A 194 -1.46 -4.58 -5.08
CA ILE A 194 -1.04 -3.67 -4.01
C ILE A 194 0.43 -3.92 -3.74
N ASP A 195 1.22 -2.85 -3.76
CA ASP A 195 2.62 -2.91 -3.35
C ASP A 195 2.71 -3.19 -1.84
N ILE A 196 3.46 -4.22 -1.46
CA ILE A 196 3.52 -4.66 -0.06
C ILE A 196 4.21 -3.64 0.85
N LYS A 197 5.19 -2.90 0.33
CA LYS A 197 5.97 -1.92 1.10
C LYS A 197 5.13 -0.69 1.43
N THR A 198 4.44 -0.13 0.44
CA THR A 198 3.72 1.15 0.54
C THR A 198 2.23 0.99 0.86
N GLY A 199 1.61 -0.13 0.45
CA GLY A 199 0.15 -0.29 0.52
C GLY A 199 -0.58 0.53 -0.55
N ILE A 200 0.11 0.93 -1.61
CA ILE A 200 -0.47 1.68 -2.73
C ILE A 200 -0.92 0.72 -3.82
N THR A 201 -2.09 0.97 -4.40
CA THR A 201 -2.57 0.15 -5.52
C THR A 201 -1.73 0.35 -6.79
N THR A 202 -1.44 -0.75 -7.47
CA THR A 202 -0.56 -0.78 -8.64
C THR A 202 -1.37 -1.03 -9.92
N HIS A 203 -1.40 -2.25 -10.42
CA HIS A 203 -2.04 -2.63 -11.68
C HIS A 203 -3.49 -3.08 -11.44
N ALA A 204 -4.42 -2.75 -12.34
CA ALA A 204 -5.83 -3.13 -12.22
C ALA A 204 -6.27 -4.03 -13.37
N LEU A 205 -7.13 -4.99 -13.06
CA LEU A 205 -7.58 -6.02 -13.98
C LEU A 205 -9.06 -6.33 -13.79
N GLN A 206 -9.77 -6.50 -14.91
CA GLN A 206 -11.15 -6.95 -14.94
C GLN A 206 -11.31 -7.97 -16.06
N ARG A 207 -11.91 -9.13 -15.78
CA ARG A 207 -12.08 -10.21 -16.76
C ARG A 207 -10.79 -10.54 -17.55
N ASN A 208 -9.66 -10.62 -16.84
CA ASN A 208 -8.33 -10.88 -17.39
C ASN A 208 -7.79 -9.81 -18.36
N LYS A 209 -8.41 -8.63 -18.42
CA LYS A 209 -7.91 -7.47 -19.18
C LYS A 209 -7.43 -6.38 -18.23
N MET A 210 -6.28 -5.79 -18.57
CA MET A 210 -5.76 -4.62 -17.88
C MET A 210 -6.70 -3.42 -18.08
N ILE A 211 -6.93 -2.67 -17.00
CA ILE A 211 -7.71 -1.45 -17.02
C ILE A 211 -6.98 -0.36 -16.24
N GLU A 212 -7.14 0.90 -16.65
CA GLU A 212 -6.57 2.05 -15.93
C GLU A 212 -7.61 2.76 -15.06
N VAL A 213 -8.87 2.69 -15.48
CA VAL A 213 -10.01 3.35 -14.83
C VAL A 213 -11.16 2.37 -14.61
N ILE A 214 -12.01 2.68 -13.63
CA ILE A 214 -13.27 1.94 -13.45
C ILE A 214 -14.17 2.22 -14.66
N PRO A 215 -14.58 1.22 -15.45
CA PRO A 215 -15.32 1.45 -16.69
C PRO A 215 -16.57 2.31 -16.51
N GLU A 216 -17.30 2.12 -15.41
CA GLU A 216 -18.56 2.82 -15.15
C GLU A 216 -18.37 4.24 -14.59
N LYS A 217 -17.22 4.52 -13.97
CA LYS A 217 -17.01 5.79 -13.23
C LYS A 217 -15.86 6.64 -13.76
N LYS A 218 -15.02 6.09 -14.65
CA LYS A 218 -13.80 6.70 -15.18
C LYS A 218 -12.79 7.18 -14.12
N PHE A 219 -12.92 6.74 -12.87
CA PHE A 219 -11.95 7.02 -11.81
C PHE A 219 -10.67 6.19 -11.97
N PRO A 220 -9.47 6.78 -11.84
CA PRO A 220 -8.21 6.05 -11.80
C PRO A 220 -8.18 5.04 -10.65
N ILE A 221 -7.68 3.84 -10.92
CA ILE A 221 -7.64 2.75 -9.92
C ILE A 221 -6.25 2.57 -9.29
N ARG A 222 -5.21 3.10 -9.95
CA ARG A 222 -3.80 3.08 -9.48
C ARG A 222 -3.57 4.24 -8.51
N GLY A 223 -2.63 4.07 -7.57
CA GLY A 223 -2.24 5.14 -6.65
C GLY A 223 -3.14 5.31 -5.42
N ILE A 224 -4.10 4.41 -5.19
CA ILE A 224 -4.97 4.45 -4.01
C ILE A 224 -4.17 3.94 -2.82
N GLN A 225 -3.99 4.78 -1.81
CA GLN A 225 -3.43 4.36 -0.53
C GLN A 225 -4.46 3.53 0.24
N ILE A 226 -4.11 2.28 0.57
CA ILE A 226 -4.92 1.44 1.44
C ILE A 226 -4.78 1.95 2.88
N PRO A 227 -5.89 2.33 3.56
CA PRO A 227 -5.85 2.77 4.94
C PRO A 227 -5.51 1.60 5.87
N TYR A 228 -4.86 1.89 7.01
CA TYR A 228 -4.47 0.89 8.01
C TYR A 228 -3.53 -0.22 7.48
N TRP A 229 -2.75 0.04 6.43
CA TRP A 229 -2.01 -1.00 5.71
C TRP A 229 -1.13 -1.88 6.61
N ASN A 230 -0.30 -1.28 7.48
CA ASN A 230 0.56 -2.06 8.38
C ASN A 230 -0.26 -2.94 9.35
N GLN A 231 -1.34 -2.41 9.90
CA GLN A 231 -2.25 -3.17 10.77
C GLN A 231 -2.90 -4.34 10.02
N MET A 232 -3.24 -4.18 8.74
CA MET A 232 -3.77 -5.28 7.91
C MET A 232 -2.73 -6.38 7.68
N LEU A 233 -1.45 -6.03 7.52
CA LEU A 233 -0.36 -7.02 7.43
C LEU A 233 -0.19 -7.80 8.74
N GLU A 234 -0.29 -7.12 9.88
CA GLU A 234 -0.26 -7.75 11.22
C GLU A 234 -1.42 -8.74 11.39
N ILE A 235 -2.65 -8.27 11.14
CA ILE A 235 -3.87 -9.09 11.17
C ILE A 235 -3.75 -10.31 10.26
N ALA A 236 -3.16 -10.16 9.07
CA ALA A 236 -3.01 -11.27 8.14
C ALA A 236 -2.04 -12.34 8.66
N ILE A 237 -0.90 -11.94 9.26
CA ILE A 237 0.05 -12.88 9.88
C ILE A 237 -0.58 -13.57 11.08
N GLU A 238 -1.25 -12.84 11.96
CA GLU A 238 -1.90 -13.40 13.14
C GLU A 238 -3.05 -14.34 12.77
N SER A 239 -3.83 -14.01 11.73
CA SER A 239 -4.86 -14.88 11.18
C SER A 239 -4.27 -16.20 10.70
N GLN A 240 -3.11 -16.16 10.04
CA GLN A 240 -2.39 -17.36 9.63
C GLN A 240 -1.99 -18.19 10.85
N ILE A 241 -1.35 -17.58 11.85
CA ILE A 241 -0.91 -18.24 13.08
C ILE A 241 -2.10 -18.91 13.78
N ALA A 242 -3.20 -18.17 13.96
CA ALA A 242 -4.42 -18.66 14.60
C ALA A 242 -5.04 -19.86 13.83
N SER A 243 -5.01 -19.81 12.49
CA SER A 243 -5.55 -20.89 11.64
C SER A 243 -4.72 -22.18 11.66
N GLY A 244 -3.44 -22.10 12.04
CA GLY A 244 -2.49 -23.20 11.93
C GLY A 244 -2.18 -23.63 10.49
N LEU A 245 -2.56 -22.82 9.49
CA LEU A 245 -2.19 -23.04 8.09
C LEU A 245 -0.87 -22.34 7.77
N ASN A 246 -0.01 -22.98 7.00
CA ASN A 246 1.21 -22.34 6.50
C ASN A 246 0.96 -21.48 5.26
N TYR A 247 -0.17 -21.66 4.57
CA TYR A 247 -0.57 -20.90 3.37
C TYR A 247 -2.05 -20.55 3.49
N VAL A 248 -2.38 -19.26 3.46
CA VAL A 248 -3.76 -18.78 3.62
C VAL A 248 -3.96 -17.47 2.86
N GLY A 249 -5.16 -17.29 2.30
CA GLY A 249 -5.64 -15.98 1.87
C GLY A 249 -6.51 -15.37 2.96
N VAL A 250 -6.18 -14.16 3.40
CA VAL A 250 -6.92 -13.41 4.40
C VAL A 250 -7.64 -12.28 3.69
N ASP A 251 -8.96 -12.24 3.79
CA ASP A 251 -9.78 -11.22 3.13
C ASP A 251 -10.28 -10.23 4.17
N ILE A 252 -9.85 -8.99 4.06
CA ILE A 252 -10.04 -7.95 5.05
C ILE A 252 -10.79 -6.77 4.42
N ALA A 253 -11.93 -6.40 4.98
CA ALA A 253 -12.60 -5.15 4.66
C ALA A 253 -12.13 -4.03 5.58
N VAL A 254 -12.30 -2.78 5.17
CA VAL A 254 -12.07 -1.62 6.03
C VAL A 254 -13.41 -1.00 6.38
N ASP A 255 -13.78 -1.14 7.65
CA ASP A 255 -14.94 -0.50 8.25
C ASP A 255 -14.62 0.95 8.62
N ARG A 256 -15.60 1.83 8.45
CA ARG A 256 -15.49 3.26 8.76
C ARG A 256 -15.28 3.52 10.25
N GLU A 257 -15.88 2.71 11.12
CA GLU A 257 -15.91 2.94 12.56
C GLU A 257 -14.91 2.03 13.28
N HIS A 258 -14.74 0.79 12.81
CA HIS A 258 -13.93 -0.24 13.48
C HIS A 258 -12.58 -0.52 12.81
N GLY A 259 -12.28 0.13 11.67
CA GLY A 259 -11.05 -0.12 10.92
C GLY A 259 -11.04 -1.50 10.24
N PRO A 260 -9.88 -2.18 10.14
CA PRO A 260 -9.79 -3.48 9.47
C PRO A 260 -10.65 -4.58 10.13
N ILE A 261 -11.49 -5.25 9.34
CA ILE A 261 -12.32 -6.39 9.77
C ILE A 261 -12.08 -7.58 8.85
N ILE A 262 -11.78 -8.74 9.42
CA ILE A 262 -11.65 -9.99 8.66
C ILE A 262 -13.04 -10.46 8.20
N LEU A 263 -13.19 -10.63 6.88
CA LEU A 263 -14.38 -11.19 6.26
C LEU A 263 -14.34 -12.72 6.27
N GLU A 264 -13.25 -13.27 5.75
CA GLU A 264 -13.05 -14.70 5.57
C GLU A 264 -11.56 -15.08 5.54
N LEU A 265 -11.28 -16.33 5.89
CA LEU A 265 -10.01 -16.98 5.61
C LEU A 265 -10.24 -18.00 4.50
N ASN A 266 -9.28 -18.10 3.59
CA ASN A 266 -9.31 -19.00 2.46
C ASN A 266 -8.12 -19.95 2.53
N ALA A 267 -8.36 -21.25 2.70
CA ALA A 267 -7.30 -22.26 2.67
C ALA A 267 -6.76 -22.52 1.24
N ARG A 268 -7.54 -22.13 0.22
CA ARG A 268 -7.23 -22.36 -1.21
C ARG A 268 -7.47 -21.08 -2.05
N PRO A 269 -6.84 -19.94 -1.70
CA PRO A 269 -7.10 -18.66 -2.36
C PRO A 269 -6.79 -18.73 -3.86
N GLY A 270 -7.63 -18.07 -4.66
CA GLY A 270 -7.50 -17.99 -6.12
C GLY A 270 -6.17 -17.34 -6.55
N LEU A 271 -5.72 -17.69 -7.76
CA LEU A 271 -4.41 -17.30 -8.29
C LEU A 271 -4.43 -16.00 -9.11
N SER A 272 -5.61 -15.41 -9.35
CA SER A 272 -5.76 -14.15 -10.09
C SER A 272 -4.98 -12.98 -9.49
N ILE A 273 -4.66 -13.05 -8.20
CA ILE A 273 -3.81 -12.08 -7.49
C ILE A 273 -2.43 -11.90 -8.15
N GLN A 274 -1.86 -12.98 -8.71
CA GLN A 274 -0.56 -12.92 -9.38
C GLN A 274 -0.65 -12.16 -10.71
N VAL A 275 -1.82 -12.24 -11.36
CA VAL A 275 -2.12 -11.48 -12.57
C VAL A 275 -2.39 -10.01 -12.21
N ALA A 276 -3.14 -9.74 -11.14
CA ALA A 276 -3.40 -8.38 -10.68
C ALA A 276 -2.12 -7.63 -10.25
N ASN A 277 -1.10 -8.33 -9.78
CA ASN A 277 0.20 -7.75 -9.43
C ASN A 277 1.23 -7.83 -10.56
N LEU A 278 0.91 -8.43 -11.71
CA LEU A 278 1.86 -8.72 -12.80
C LEU A 278 3.15 -9.44 -12.35
N ALA A 279 3.05 -10.22 -11.28
CA ALA A 279 4.19 -10.83 -10.62
C ALA A 279 3.98 -12.34 -10.36
N PRO A 280 5.01 -13.19 -10.61
CA PRO A 280 4.93 -14.64 -10.43
C PRO A 280 4.80 -15.02 -8.95
N LEU A 281 3.67 -15.63 -8.55
CA LEU A 281 3.44 -15.99 -7.15
C LEU A 281 4.35 -17.13 -6.65
N LYS A 282 4.74 -18.08 -7.51
CA LYS A 282 5.57 -19.23 -7.12
C LYS A 282 6.96 -18.76 -6.67
N ASP A 283 7.57 -17.85 -7.42
CA ASP A 283 8.90 -17.32 -7.11
C ASP A 283 8.92 -16.63 -5.75
N ARG A 284 7.89 -15.83 -5.46
CA ARG A 284 7.76 -15.18 -4.15
C ARG A 284 7.64 -16.19 -3.01
N LEU A 285 6.81 -17.23 -3.18
CA LEU A 285 6.65 -18.28 -2.17
C LEU A 285 7.96 -19.06 -1.94
N LEU A 286 8.73 -19.32 -2.99
CA LEU A 286 10.02 -20.03 -2.87
C LEU A 286 11.07 -19.21 -2.11
N ARG A 287 11.11 -17.88 -2.29
CA ARG A 287 12.07 -17.01 -1.59
C ARG A 287 11.95 -17.05 -0.08
N VAL A 288 10.74 -17.27 0.44
CA VAL A 288 10.49 -17.32 1.90
C VAL A 288 10.34 -18.74 2.43
N LYS A 289 10.41 -19.75 1.56
CA LYS A 289 10.29 -21.16 1.95
C LYS A 289 11.48 -21.54 2.82
N GLY A 290 11.19 -22.02 4.03
CA GLY A 290 12.23 -22.44 4.99
C GLY A 290 12.83 -21.32 5.84
N LEU A 291 12.44 -20.05 5.62
CA LEU A 291 12.87 -18.96 6.50
C LEU A 291 12.30 -19.13 7.92
N LYS A 292 13.11 -18.83 8.93
CA LYS A 292 12.66 -18.81 10.34
C LYS A 292 12.12 -17.42 10.68
N ILE A 293 10.79 -17.29 10.67
CA ILE A 293 10.07 -16.09 11.11
C ILE A 293 9.60 -16.29 12.56
N ASN A 294 10.27 -15.59 13.47
CA ASN A 294 10.11 -15.72 14.92
C ASN A 294 9.19 -14.65 15.54
N ASN A 295 8.88 -13.56 14.83
CA ASN A 295 7.95 -12.53 15.30
C ASN A 295 7.26 -11.81 14.12
N LEU A 296 6.19 -11.06 14.43
CA LEU A 296 5.41 -10.30 13.44
C LEU A 296 6.26 -9.27 12.69
N LYS A 297 7.04 -8.45 13.42
CA LYS A 297 7.84 -7.37 12.83
C LYS A 297 8.80 -7.90 11.76
N LYS A 298 9.45 -9.03 12.03
CA LYS A 298 10.33 -9.71 11.07
C LYS A 298 9.56 -10.20 9.85
N GLY A 299 8.38 -10.79 10.03
CA GLY A 299 7.53 -11.23 8.93
C GLY A 299 7.15 -10.08 7.99
N ILE A 300 6.82 -8.92 8.57
CA ILE A 300 6.48 -7.70 7.81
C ILE A 300 7.71 -7.10 7.12
N SER A 301 8.85 -6.97 7.81
CA SER A 301 10.08 -6.41 7.21
C SER A 301 10.55 -7.27 6.03
N VAL A 302 10.60 -8.60 6.19
CA VAL A 302 10.93 -9.54 5.11
C VAL A 302 9.96 -9.39 3.94
N ALA A 303 8.66 -9.24 4.20
CA ALA A 303 7.68 -9.02 3.15
C ALA A 303 7.94 -7.73 2.36
N LYS A 304 8.18 -6.62 3.06
CA LYS A 304 8.41 -5.31 2.43
C LYS A 304 9.73 -5.25 1.67
N GLU A 305 10.78 -5.87 2.19
CA GLU A 305 12.10 -5.92 1.56
C GLU A 305 12.11 -6.82 0.32
N LEU A 306 11.45 -7.98 0.37
CA LEU A 306 11.49 -8.95 -0.74
C LEU A 306 10.43 -8.70 -1.82
N PHE A 307 9.30 -8.08 -1.48
CA PHE A 307 8.10 -8.04 -2.32
C PHE A 307 7.48 -6.65 -2.48
N GLY A 308 8.16 -5.59 -2.06
CA GLY A 308 7.72 -4.22 -2.24
C GLY A 308 8.73 -3.36 -3.00
N GLY A 309 8.27 -2.19 -3.44
CA GLY A 309 9.03 -1.30 -4.32
C GLY A 309 9.05 -1.75 -5.77
N GLU A 310 8.15 -2.66 -6.21
CA GLU A 310 8.18 -3.17 -7.58
C GLU A 310 7.89 -2.08 -8.61
N VAL A 311 6.99 -1.14 -8.28
CA VAL A 311 6.71 0.02 -9.15
C VAL A 311 7.90 0.96 -9.21
N GLU A 312 8.55 1.23 -8.07
CA GLU A 312 9.79 2.02 -8.04
C GLU A 312 10.85 1.34 -8.93
N GLN A 313 11.11 0.05 -8.72
CA GLN A 313 12.07 -0.74 -9.48
C GLN A 313 11.76 -0.77 -10.98
N GLU A 314 10.50 -0.94 -11.39
CA GLU A 314 10.11 -0.90 -12.81
C GLU A 314 10.37 0.49 -13.42
N ILE A 315 10.05 1.58 -12.69
CA ILE A 315 10.33 2.94 -13.14
C ILE A 315 11.84 3.17 -13.24
N GLU A 316 12.63 2.67 -12.29
CA GLU A 316 14.08 2.74 -12.29
C GLU A 316 14.71 1.95 -13.45
N GLU A 317 14.22 0.74 -13.73
CA GLU A 317 14.65 -0.11 -14.85
C GLU A 317 14.33 0.53 -16.21
N ILE A 318 13.14 1.14 -16.36
CA ILE A 318 12.72 1.78 -17.62
C ILE A 318 13.45 3.10 -17.85
N SER A 319 13.56 3.93 -16.81
CA SER A 319 14.13 5.29 -16.93
C SER A 319 15.65 5.32 -16.81
N GLY A 320 16.27 4.28 -16.23
CA GLY A 320 17.66 4.27 -15.82
C GLY A 320 17.99 5.25 -14.69
N ARG A 321 16.97 5.80 -14.01
CA ARG A 321 17.09 6.80 -12.95
C ARG A 321 16.48 6.29 -11.65
N GLN A 322 17.14 6.55 -10.52
CA GLN A 322 16.64 6.15 -9.20
C GLN A 322 15.49 7.04 -8.72
N VAL A 323 14.52 6.49 -8.00
CA VAL A 323 13.37 7.26 -7.47
C VAL A 323 13.66 7.75 -6.05
N VAL A 324 13.63 9.07 -5.85
CA VAL A 324 13.86 9.75 -4.57
C VAL A 324 12.63 10.52 -4.12
N GLY A 325 12.39 10.61 -2.81
CA GLY A 325 11.33 11.41 -2.22
C GLY A 325 11.63 12.91 -2.21
N ILE A 326 10.72 13.69 -1.62
CA ILE A 326 10.95 15.13 -1.40
C ILE A 326 11.94 15.41 -0.25
N ILE A 327 12.12 14.43 0.63
CA ILE A 327 13.08 14.46 1.73
C ILE A 327 13.87 13.16 1.69
N GLU A 328 15.19 13.26 1.61
CA GLU A 328 16.07 12.08 1.53
C GLU A 328 17.23 12.21 2.51
N LYS A 329 17.65 11.08 3.09
CA LYS A 329 18.87 11.07 3.90
C LYS A 329 20.09 11.09 2.96
N VAL A 330 20.99 12.03 3.19
CA VAL A 330 22.24 12.18 2.44
C VAL A 330 23.44 11.99 3.36
N LYS A 331 24.54 11.51 2.78
CA LYS A 331 25.84 11.46 3.45
C LYS A 331 26.76 12.49 2.80
N LEU A 332 27.20 13.49 3.55
CA LEU A 332 28.12 14.51 3.09
C LEU A 332 29.54 14.12 3.52
N VAL A 333 30.52 14.33 2.63
CA VAL A 333 31.92 14.02 2.90
C VAL A 333 32.65 15.34 3.11
N GLY A 334 33.08 15.59 4.35
CA GLY A 334 33.86 16.77 4.72
C GLY A 334 35.31 16.70 4.21
N LYS A 335 36.01 17.84 4.27
CA LYS A 335 37.41 17.98 3.83
C LYS A 335 38.36 17.08 4.64
N ASP A 336 38.04 16.83 5.91
CA ASP A 336 38.75 15.91 6.82
C ASP A 336 38.33 14.43 6.65
N LYS A 337 37.54 14.13 5.61
CA LYS A 337 36.92 12.82 5.33
C LYS A 337 35.88 12.37 6.37
N LYS A 338 35.46 13.23 7.30
CA LYS A 338 34.32 12.90 8.16
C LYS A 338 33.03 12.85 7.33
N ILE A 339 32.18 11.90 7.70
CA ILE A 339 30.87 11.72 7.07
C ILE A 339 29.82 12.33 7.97
N ILE A 340 29.03 13.25 7.43
CA ILE A 340 27.88 13.85 8.10
C ILE A 340 26.61 13.28 7.46
N GLU A 341 25.76 12.62 8.25
CA GLU A 341 24.46 12.12 7.78
C GLU A 341 23.33 13.03 8.24
N LEU A 342 22.51 13.51 7.30
CA LEU A 342 21.37 14.39 7.60
C LEU A 342 20.27 14.27 6.53
N ASN A 343 19.10 14.82 6.82
CA ASN A 343 18.00 14.88 5.85
C ASN A 343 18.14 16.11 4.95
N ALA A 344 18.13 15.87 3.64
CA ALA A 344 18.13 16.87 2.59
C ALA A 344 16.75 17.08 2.01
N LYS A 345 16.42 18.33 1.67
CA LYS A 345 15.25 18.63 0.84
C LYS A 345 15.62 18.47 -0.64
N ILE A 346 14.83 17.70 -1.38
CA ILE A 346 14.96 17.57 -2.83
C ILE A 346 14.07 18.65 -3.48
N ASP A 347 14.66 19.54 -4.28
CA ASP A 347 13.94 20.66 -4.88
C ASP A 347 14.32 20.81 -6.36
N THR A 348 13.40 20.43 -7.24
CA THR A 348 13.59 20.53 -8.70
C THR A 348 13.47 21.98 -9.20
N GLY A 349 12.90 22.89 -8.41
CA GLY A 349 12.85 24.33 -8.68
C GLY A 349 14.18 25.02 -8.36
N ALA A 350 14.93 24.50 -7.39
CA ALA A 350 16.28 24.97 -7.11
C ALA A 350 17.25 24.58 -8.24
N GLY A 351 17.86 25.56 -8.89
CA GLY A 351 18.79 25.31 -10.00
C GLY A 351 20.10 24.63 -9.57
N VAL A 352 20.59 24.95 -8.37
CA VAL A 352 21.85 24.48 -7.80
C VAL A 352 21.61 23.94 -6.39
N THR A 353 22.49 23.06 -5.94
CA THR A 353 22.50 22.61 -4.53
C THR A 353 22.94 23.77 -3.63
N SER A 354 22.33 23.86 -2.46
CA SER A 354 22.65 24.89 -1.47
C SER A 354 22.80 24.28 -0.08
N ILE A 355 23.81 24.73 0.66
CA ILE A 355 24.06 24.36 2.05
C ILE A 355 24.04 25.61 2.92
N ASP A 356 23.65 25.41 4.17
CA ASP A 356 23.75 26.43 5.20
C ASP A 356 25.22 26.68 5.61
N GLU A 357 25.50 27.88 6.15
CA GLU A 357 26.83 28.28 6.60
C GLU A 357 27.37 27.38 7.72
N ASP A 358 26.54 27.02 8.71
CA ASP A 358 26.97 26.17 9.81
C ASP A 358 27.34 24.77 9.29
N LEU A 359 26.61 24.30 8.28
CA LEU A 359 26.93 23.05 7.60
C LEU A 359 28.23 23.15 6.79
N ALA A 360 28.50 24.28 6.14
CA ALA A 360 29.77 24.51 5.44
C ALA A 360 30.95 24.51 6.43
N VAL A 361 30.82 25.15 7.59
CA VAL A 361 31.81 25.11 8.67
C VAL A 361 32.03 23.68 9.15
N ALA A 362 30.96 22.92 9.41
CA ALA A 362 31.04 21.52 9.83
C ALA A 362 31.73 20.60 8.79
N LEU A 363 31.70 20.96 7.50
CA LEU A 363 32.39 20.27 6.42
C LEU A 363 33.87 20.66 6.28
N GLY A 364 34.38 21.55 7.14
CA GLY A 364 35.76 22.01 7.16
C GLY A 364 36.05 23.18 6.22
N LEU A 365 35.03 23.99 5.88
CA LEU A 365 35.14 25.16 4.98
C LEU A 365 35.12 26.50 5.73
N GLU A 366 35.42 26.49 7.04
CA GLU A 366 35.36 27.68 7.89
C GLU A 366 36.20 28.86 7.36
N SER A 367 37.42 28.59 6.86
CA SER A 367 38.27 29.65 6.30
C SER A 367 37.65 30.31 5.07
N ALA A 368 36.91 29.55 4.25
CA ALA A 368 36.24 30.06 3.06
C ALA A 368 35.03 30.93 3.43
N VAL A 369 34.25 30.49 4.44
CA VAL A 369 33.12 31.25 4.99
C VAL A 369 33.60 32.58 5.57
N ASN A 370 34.63 32.55 6.42
CA ASN A 370 35.20 33.76 7.00
C ASN A 370 35.78 34.70 5.94
N TYR A 371 36.46 34.15 4.91
CA TYR A 371 36.96 34.95 3.80
C TYR A 371 35.83 35.59 3.00
N TYR A 372 34.77 34.87 2.65
CA TYR A 372 33.61 35.41 1.95
C TYR A 372 32.90 36.50 2.76
N ASN A 373 32.71 36.29 4.06
CA ASN A 373 32.08 37.26 4.96
C ASN A 373 32.88 38.55 5.09
N SER A 374 34.20 38.53 4.86
CA SER A 374 35.02 39.75 4.89
C SER A 374 34.71 40.75 3.77
N PHE A 375 33.98 40.34 2.73
CA PHE A 375 33.53 41.21 1.64
C PHE A 375 32.22 41.96 1.94
N ASP A 376 31.58 41.71 3.08
CA ASP A 376 30.36 42.39 3.56
C ASP A 376 29.26 42.53 2.48
N LEU A 377 29.00 41.43 1.77
CA LEU A 377 28.03 41.40 0.70
C LEU A 377 26.60 41.32 1.25
N LYS A 378 25.70 42.12 0.67
CA LYS A 378 24.26 42.03 0.97
C LYS A 378 23.74 40.62 0.68
N GLU A 379 23.03 40.02 1.63
CA GLU A 379 22.42 38.70 1.47
C GLU A 379 21.39 38.67 0.31
N THR A 380 20.62 39.76 0.20
CA THR A 380 19.64 39.99 -0.86
C THR A 380 19.88 41.37 -1.49
N MET A 381 19.94 41.41 -2.82
CA MET A 381 20.21 42.60 -3.61
C MET A 381 19.32 42.65 -4.85
N THR A 382 19.28 43.79 -5.52
CA THR A 382 18.63 43.93 -6.83
C THR A 382 19.43 43.25 -7.93
N VAL A 383 18.78 42.95 -9.06
CA VAL A 383 19.47 42.38 -10.23
C VAL A 383 20.56 43.32 -10.74
N SER A 384 20.31 44.63 -10.72
CA SER A 384 21.29 45.65 -11.14
C SER A 384 22.52 45.70 -10.25
N GLU A 385 22.37 45.64 -8.91
CA GLU A 385 23.50 45.56 -7.98
C GLU A 385 24.34 44.29 -8.22
N MET A 386 23.70 43.15 -8.45
CA MET A 386 24.38 41.89 -8.77
C MET A 386 25.17 41.96 -10.09
N GLU A 387 24.62 42.64 -11.10
CA GLU A 387 25.31 42.89 -12.37
C GLU A 387 26.51 43.83 -12.20
N GLU A 388 26.43 44.82 -11.32
CA GLU A 388 27.53 45.73 -11.02
C GLU A 388 28.69 44.99 -10.35
N LEU A 389 28.43 44.17 -9.34
CA LEU A 389 29.44 43.28 -8.73
C LEU A 389 30.10 42.37 -9.78
N SER A 390 29.32 41.93 -10.76
CA SER A 390 29.82 41.10 -11.86
C SER A 390 30.74 41.89 -12.80
N LYS A 391 30.39 43.15 -13.13
CA LYS A 391 31.22 44.06 -13.96
C LYS A 391 32.53 44.40 -13.28
N GLN A 392 32.52 44.59 -11.96
CA GLN A 392 33.71 44.82 -11.14
C GLN A 392 34.61 43.58 -11.00
N LYS A 393 34.19 42.43 -11.55
CA LYS A 393 34.91 41.15 -11.51
C LYS A 393 35.23 40.69 -10.08
N LEU A 394 34.34 40.98 -9.12
CA LEU A 394 34.51 40.59 -7.72
C LEU A 394 34.73 39.08 -7.54
N TRP A 395 34.10 38.26 -8.39
CA TRP A 395 34.32 36.81 -8.45
C TRP A 395 35.80 36.42 -8.50
N LYS A 396 36.65 37.19 -9.20
CA LYS A 396 38.10 36.92 -9.25
C LYS A 396 38.80 37.10 -7.91
N GLN A 397 38.26 37.95 -7.04
CA GLN A 397 38.80 38.16 -5.70
C GLN A 397 38.31 37.07 -4.75
N LEU A 398 37.04 36.67 -4.88
CA LEU A 398 36.47 35.56 -4.11
C LEU A 398 37.17 34.23 -4.44
N GLU A 399 37.41 33.95 -5.72
CA GLU A 399 38.10 32.73 -6.20
C GLU A 399 39.61 32.69 -5.88
N LYS A 400 40.17 33.71 -5.21
CA LYS A 400 41.54 33.63 -4.66
C LYS A 400 41.64 32.65 -3.50
N HIS A 401 40.54 32.39 -2.81
CA HIS A 401 40.51 31.39 -1.73
C HIS A 401 40.41 29.98 -2.35
N PRO A 402 41.26 29.02 -1.95
CA PRO A 402 41.36 27.71 -2.60
C PRO A 402 40.06 26.89 -2.55
N ASP A 403 39.22 27.10 -1.55
CA ASP A 403 37.94 26.40 -1.38
C ASP A 403 36.74 27.11 -2.04
N ILE A 404 36.93 28.30 -2.63
CA ILE A 404 35.89 29.01 -3.40
C ILE A 404 36.16 28.77 -4.88
N ILE A 405 35.45 27.80 -5.45
CA ILE A 405 35.68 27.32 -6.82
C ILE A 405 34.85 28.05 -7.87
N SER A 406 33.83 28.79 -7.45
CA SER A 406 33.04 29.65 -8.33
C SER A 406 32.20 30.63 -7.53
N VAL A 407 31.56 31.57 -8.23
CA VAL A 407 30.45 32.36 -7.69
C VAL A 407 29.14 31.94 -8.32
N ILE A 408 28.13 31.74 -7.49
CA ILE A 408 26.77 31.37 -7.88
C ILE A 408 25.85 32.57 -7.75
N LYS A 409 25.32 33.00 -8.89
CA LYS A 409 24.30 34.05 -8.98
C LYS A 409 22.92 33.41 -8.99
N THR A 410 22.06 33.83 -8.08
CA THR A 410 20.69 33.30 -7.99
C THR A 410 19.70 34.47 -8.04
N VAL A 411 18.67 34.35 -8.87
CA VAL A 411 17.56 35.31 -8.94
C VAL A 411 16.27 34.60 -8.53
N SER A 412 15.49 35.25 -7.68
CA SER A 412 14.23 34.72 -7.14
C SER A 412 13.19 35.83 -7.04
N SER A 413 11.95 35.48 -6.67
CA SER A 413 10.89 36.45 -6.39
C SER A 413 11.20 37.41 -5.24
N HIS A 414 12.16 37.06 -4.37
CA HIS A 414 12.56 37.87 -3.21
C HIS A 414 13.83 38.71 -3.49
N GLY A 415 14.37 38.67 -4.71
CA GLY A 415 15.58 39.41 -5.09
C GLY A 415 16.67 38.51 -5.69
N ALA A 416 17.84 39.11 -5.91
CA ALA A 416 19.05 38.46 -6.39
C ALA A 416 20.05 38.23 -5.23
N SER A 417 20.94 37.26 -5.38
CA SER A 417 21.99 36.97 -4.41
C SER A 417 23.26 36.52 -5.11
N TYR A 418 24.41 36.91 -4.54
CA TYR A 418 25.75 36.67 -5.08
C TYR A 418 26.54 35.78 -4.12
N ARG A 419 26.42 34.45 -4.28
CA ARG A 419 26.86 33.46 -3.28
C ARG A 419 28.20 32.82 -3.66
N MET A 420 29.01 32.44 -2.67
CA MET A 420 30.16 31.59 -2.93
C MET A 420 29.73 30.16 -3.29
N GLY A 421 30.44 29.57 -4.26
CA GLY A 421 30.32 28.18 -4.66
C GLY A 421 31.50 27.37 -4.12
N VAL A 422 31.21 26.35 -3.32
CA VAL A 422 32.21 25.48 -2.68
C VAL A 422 32.10 24.05 -3.21
N PRO A 423 33.18 23.26 -3.24
CA PRO A 423 33.10 21.85 -3.60
C PRO A 423 32.29 21.09 -2.54
N LEU A 424 31.33 20.28 -2.99
CA LEU A 424 30.54 19.42 -2.14
C LEU A 424 30.53 18.00 -2.70
N LYS A 425 30.94 17.05 -1.87
CA LYS A 425 30.85 15.62 -2.16
C LYS A 425 29.77 15.01 -1.28
N PHE A 426 28.80 14.33 -1.89
CA PHE A 426 27.73 13.68 -1.15
C PHE A 426 27.23 12.39 -1.81
N ILE A 427 26.58 11.56 -1.01
CA ILE A 427 25.96 10.31 -1.43
C ILE A 427 24.45 10.45 -1.25
N LEU A 428 23.70 10.27 -2.33
CA LEU A 428 22.24 10.27 -2.37
C LEU A 428 21.77 8.94 -2.99
N SER A 429 20.96 8.18 -2.26
CA SER A 429 20.47 6.85 -2.68
C SER A 429 21.60 5.90 -3.17
N GLY A 430 22.77 5.98 -2.54
CA GLY A 430 23.95 5.18 -2.89
C GLY A 430 24.77 5.69 -4.09
N VAL A 431 24.34 6.76 -4.74
CA VAL A 431 25.08 7.41 -5.83
C VAL A 431 25.96 8.51 -5.28
N GLU A 432 27.26 8.42 -5.55
CA GLU A 432 28.24 9.46 -5.23
C GLU A 432 28.14 10.62 -6.24
N ILE A 433 28.04 11.85 -5.72
CA ILE A 433 27.88 13.08 -6.49
C ILE A 433 28.93 14.08 -6.01
N ASN A 434 29.70 14.58 -6.98
CA ASN A 434 30.58 15.73 -6.79
C ASN A 434 29.89 16.94 -7.42
N SER A 435 29.60 17.95 -6.60
CA SER A 435 28.85 19.14 -6.98
C SER A 435 29.56 20.41 -6.52
N THR A 436 29.08 21.54 -7.02
CA THR A 436 29.39 22.85 -6.49
C THR A 436 28.17 23.38 -5.77
N ALA A 437 28.24 23.45 -4.44
CA ALA A 437 27.15 23.92 -3.61
C ALA A 437 27.26 25.43 -3.39
N SER A 438 26.13 26.13 -3.44
CA SER A 438 26.05 27.51 -2.95
C SER A 438 25.95 27.54 -1.44
N VAL A 439 26.74 28.38 -0.80
CA VAL A 439 26.61 28.63 0.65
C VAL A 439 25.73 29.84 0.87
N ILE A 440 24.82 29.75 1.83
CA ILE A 440 23.89 30.82 2.17
C ILE A 440 23.51 30.71 3.65
N LYS A 441 23.53 31.84 4.34
CA LYS A 441 22.98 31.99 5.68
C LYS A 441 21.48 31.77 5.70
N ARG A 442 21.00 30.72 6.37
CA ARG A 442 19.57 30.39 6.46
C ARG A 442 19.19 29.99 7.87
N HIS A 443 19.16 30.96 8.77
CA HIS A 443 18.90 30.75 10.20
C HIS A 443 17.53 30.11 10.53
N ASP A 444 16.57 30.11 9.61
CA ASP A 444 15.18 29.66 9.87
C ASP A 444 14.75 28.38 9.11
N MET A 445 15.68 27.68 8.44
CA MET A 445 15.31 26.55 7.58
C MET A 445 15.33 25.21 8.32
N LYS A 446 14.25 24.44 8.14
CA LYS A 446 14.10 23.07 8.66
C LYS A 446 15.16 22.08 8.14
N TYR A 447 15.74 22.33 6.97
CA TYR A 447 16.74 21.46 6.35
C TYR A 447 17.99 22.27 5.98
N PRO A 448 19.19 21.87 6.48
CA PRO A 448 20.43 22.62 6.26
C PRO A 448 21.03 22.41 4.85
N ILE A 449 20.40 21.56 4.02
CA ILE A 449 20.77 21.35 2.63
C ILE A 449 19.51 21.22 1.74
N ILE A 450 19.59 21.83 0.56
CA ILE A 450 18.67 21.61 -0.55
C ILE A 450 19.47 21.05 -1.73
N ILE A 451 19.08 19.88 -2.24
CA ILE A 451 19.63 19.31 -3.47
C ILE A 451 18.87 19.87 -4.66
N GLY A 452 19.58 20.59 -5.53
CA GLY A 452 19.01 21.24 -6.70
C GLY A 452 19.01 20.37 -7.95
N ARG A 453 18.22 20.77 -8.95
CA ARG A 453 18.02 20.09 -10.24
C ARG A 453 19.30 19.64 -10.95
N ARG A 454 20.40 20.40 -10.85
CA ARG A 454 21.68 20.05 -11.48
C ARG A 454 22.25 18.71 -11.00
N ASP A 455 22.01 18.37 -9.74
CA ASP A 455 22.52 17.14 -9.12
C ASP A 455 21.49 16.01 -9.16
N LEU A 456 20.25 16.30 -9.57
CA LEU A 456 19.15 15.34 -9.64
C LEU A 456 19.03 14.62 -11.00
N LYS A 457 20.00 14.79 -11.92
CA LYS A 457 19.91 14.25 -13.28
C LYS A 457 19.73 12.73 -13.35
N ARG A 458 20.26 12.01 -12.36
CA ARG A 458 20.19 10.54 -12.25
C ARG A 458 18.97 10.07 -11.47
N PHE A 459 18.07 10.98 -11.10
CA PHE A 459 16.95 10.68 -10.23
C PHE A 459 15.61 11.13 -10.81
N LEU A 460 14.55 10.49 -10.35
CA LEU A 460 13.16 10.91 -10.51
C LEU A 460 12.61 11.26 -9.13
N VAL A 461 11.91 12.39 -9.01
CA VAL A 461 11.38 12.86 -7.73
C VAL A 461 9.93 12.42 -7.61
N ASP A 462 9.63 11.61 -6.60
CA ASP A 462 8.27 11.18 -6.24
C ASP A 462 7.81 11.95 -4.98
N PRO A 463 6.87 12.90 -5.09
CA PRO A 463 6.38 13.66 -3.94
C PRO A 463 5.52 12.86 -2.97
N THR A 464 5.17 11.61 -3.29
CA THR A 464 4.40 10.72 -2.40
C THR A 464 5.28 9.91 -1.45
N LYS A 465 6.60 9.95 -1.66
CA LYS A 465 7.65 9.33 -0.84
C LYS A 465 8.28 10.38 0.08
#